data_AF-A0A535W1Y5-F1
#
_entry.id   AF-A0A535W1Y5-F1
#
_cell.length_a   1.000
_cell.length_b   1.000
_cell.length_c   1.000
_cell.angle_alpha   90.00
_cell.angle_beta   90.00
_cell.angle_gamma   90.00
#
_symmetry.space_group_name_H-M   'P 1'
#
loop_
_entity.id
_entity.type
_entity.pdbx_description
1 polymer ?
#
loop_
_entity_poly.entity_id
_entity_poly.type
_entity_poly.pdbx_seq_one_letter_code
_entity_poly.pdbx_strand_id
1 'polypeptide(L)'
;MWNLRSNKLRPNGWTSADAAGLPILPGLARFDEVAAGAIRHALRFTAPRTCPNHVYPARHDAGDWSCATYPPMGLRVRLKASVDISGFGPQARVILLALKRYGMLLADNGSAWYVTGAPNANWNDDQLHDFHQLHGSDFEVVDTSGFR
;
A
#
# COMPACT_ATOMS: atom_id res chain seq x y z
N MET A 1 -6.35 24.42 -10.21
CA MET A 1 -4.87 24.30 -10.23
C MET A 1 -4.37 24.04 -8.81
N TRP A 2 -3.36 23.18 -8.64
CA TRP A 2 -2.77 22.80 -7.33
C TRP A 2 -1.62 23.75 -6.93
N ASN A 3 -1.44 24.01 -5.63
CA ASN A 3 -0.36 24.87 -5.13
C ASN A 3 0.82 24.02 -4.62
N LEU A 4 1.94 24.03 -5.35
CA LEU A 4 3.15 23.27 -5.02
C LEU A 4 3.92 23.80 -3.80
N ARG A 5 3.54 24.96 -3.25
CA ARG A 5 4.14 25.54 -2.03
C ARG A 5 3.38 25.18 -0.75
N SER A 6 2.36 24.33 -0.85
CA SER A 6 1.45 24.01 0.24
C SER A 6 1.33 22.51 0.44
N ASN A 7 1.39 22.08 1.70
CA ASN A 7 1.10 20.71 2.11
C ASN A 7 -0.38 20.50 2.50
N LYS A 8 -1.25 21.49 2.24
CA LYS A 8 -2.70 21.32 2.43
C LYS A 8 -3.17 20.09 1.67
N LEU A 9 -3.78 19.18 2.41
CA LEU A 9 -4.42 17.99 1.85
C LEU A 9 -5.54 18.40 0.90
N ARG A 10 -5.80 17.53 -0.08
CA ARG A 10 -6.96 17.69 -0.95
C ARG A 10 -8.25 17.68 -0.10
N PRO A 11 -9.28 18.47 -0.46
CA PRO A 11 -10.56 18.42 0.23
C PRO A 11 -11.08 16.98 0.29
N ASN A 12 -11.71 16.61 1.41
CA ASN A 12 -12.29 15.28 1.54
C ASN A 12 -13.41 15.08 0.49
N GLY A 13 -13.46 13.90 -0.13
CA GLY A 13 -14.41 13.54 -1.18
C GLY A 13 -14.03 14.02 -2.58
N TRP A 14 -12.88 14.65 -2.78
CA TRP A 14 -12.47 15.11 -4.12
C TRP A 14 -11.62 14.05 -4.84
N THR A 15 -12.11 13.60 -6.00
CA THR A 15 -11.38 12.68 -6.91
C THR A 15 -9.95 13.11 -7.19
N SER A 16 -9.03 12.17 -7.41
CA SER A 16 -7.61 12.45 -7.66
C SER A 16 -6.99 11.43 -8.61
N ALA A 17 -5.70 11.54 -8.91
CA ALA A 17 -4.97 10.52 -9.68
C ALA A 17 -4.85 9.18 -8.92
N ASP A 18 -5.04 9.22 -7.60
CA ASP A 18 -5.15 8.07 -6.72
C ASP A 18 -6.60 7.91 -6.25
N ALA A 19 -7.19 6.72 -6.38
CA ALA A 19 -8.60 6.53 -6.03
C ALA A 19 -8.89 6.77 -4.54
N ALA A 20 -7.96 6.46 -3.66
CA ALA A 20 -8.06 6.73 -2.22
C ALA A 20 -7.75 8.21 -1.85
N GLY A 21 -7.28 9.02 -2.81
CA GLY A 21 -6.86 10.40 -2.55
C GLY A 21 -5.52 10.51 -1.82
N LEU A 22 -4.71 9.46 -1.83
CA LEU A 22 -3.39 9.40 -1.20
C LEU A 22 -2.29 9.98 -2.10
N PRO A 23 -1.21 10.54 -1.53
CA PRO A 23 -0.02 10.88 -2.31
C PRO A 23 0.63 9.61 -2.87
N ILE A 24 0.83 9.55 -4.19
CA ILE A 24 1.33 8.35 -4.88
C ILE A 24 2.78 8.04 -4.51
N LEU A 25 3.69 8.99 -4.75
CA LEU A 25 5.14 8.82 -4.60
C LEU A 25 5.57 8.24 -3.23
N PRO A 26 5.13 8.77 -2.08
CA PRO A 26 5.55 8.23 -0.77
C PRO A 26 4.96 6.85 -0.44
N GLY A 27 4.05 6.31 -1.26
CA GLY A 27 3.56 4.94 -1.14
C GLY A 27 4.33 3.93 -1.99
N LEU A 28 5.19 4.36 -2.91
CA LEU A 28 5.90 3.47 -3.82
C LEU A 28 7.08 2.78 -3.14
N ALA A 29 7.32 1.50 -3.44
CA ALA A 29 8.60 0.87 -3.12
C ALA A 29 9.68 1.44 -4.03
N ARG A 30 10.79 1.93 -3.48
CA ARG A 30 11.87 2.55 -4.28
C ARG A 30 13.16 1.76 -4.16
N PHE A 31 13.83 1.59 -5.30
CA PHE A 31 15.01 0.74 -5.40
C PHE A 31 16.18 1.28 -4.55
N ASP A 32 16.35 2.60 -4.47
CA ASP A 32 17.37 3.25 -3.63
C ASP A 32 17.20 2.89 -2.15
N GLU A 33 15.97 2.80 -1.65
CA GLU A 33 15.67 2.38 -0.28
C GLU A 33 15.94 0.88 -0.07
N VAL A 34 15.59 0.06 -1.06
CA VAL A 34 15.87 -1.38 -1.03
C VAL A 34 17.38 -1.64 -1.05
N ALA A 35 18.12 -0.94 -1.91
CA ALA A 35 19.57 -0.99 -1.99
C ALA A 35 20.24 -0.48 -0.69
N ALA A 36 19.64 0.52 -0.03
CA ALA A 36 20.06 0.98 1.29
C ALA A 36 19.64 0.03 2.44
N GLY A 37 18.93 -1.05 2.14
CA GLY A 37 18.56 -2.10 3.08
C GLY A 37 17.31 -1.84 3.92
N ALA A 38 16.61 -0.71 3.71
CA ALA A 38 15.39 -0.41 4.47
C ALA A 38 14.49 0.60 3.77
N ILE A 39 13.23 0.21 3.56
CA ILE A 39 12.12 1.13 3.29
C ILE A 39 11.52 1.55 4.64
N ARG A 40 11.40 2.86 4.88
CA ARG A 40 11.01 3.43 6.19
C ARG A 40 9.61 4.05 6.23
N HIS A 41 8.73 3.59 5.36
CA HIS A 41 7.35 4.08 5.24
C HIS A 41 6.38 2.95 4.89
N ALA A 42 5.08 3.24 5.01
CA ALA A 42 4.04 2.32 4.54
C ALA A 42 4.00 2.36 3.00
N LEU A 43 3.72 1.20 2.39
CA LEU A 43 3.54 1.10 0.95
C LEU A 43 2.08 1.31 0.55
N ARG A 44 1.82 1.43 -0.75
CA ARG A 44 0.48 1.38 -1.32
C ARG A 44 0.23 0.04 -2.01
N PHE A 45 -1.02 -0.39 -2.03
CA PHE A 45 -1.43 -1.56 -2.81
C PHE A 45 -2.83 -1.39 -3.39
N THR A 46 -3.21 -2.32 -4.28
CA THR A 46 -4.54 -2.35 -4.90
C THR A 46 -5.33 -3.61 -4.54
N ALA A 47 -6.66 -3.51 -4.63
CA ALA A 47 -7.58 -4.64 -4.51
C ALA A 47 -8.58 -4.63 -5.67
N PRO A 48 -9.16 -5.76 -6.09
CA PRO A 48 -10.05 -5.79 -7.27
C PRO A 48 -11.37 -5.04 -7.04
N ARG A 49 -11.82 -4.99 -5.79
CA ARG A 49 -13.11 -4.44 -5.38
C ARG A 49 -13.00 -3.79 -4.02
N THR A 50 -13.62 -2.63 -3.90
CA THR A 50 -13.73 -1.85 -2.67
C THR A 50 -15.16 -1.38 -2.48
N CYS A 51 -15.48 -0.96 -1.26
CA CYS A 51 -16.78 -0.38 -0.96
C CYS A 51 -16.77 1.15 -1.13
N PRO A 52 -17.95 1.82 -1.23
CA PRO A 52 -18.07 3.28 -1.38
C PRO A 52 -17.80 4.00 -0.04
N ASN A 53 -16.63 3.76 0.55
CA ASN A 53 -16.21 4.38 1.80
C ASN A 53 -14.68 4.45 1.89
N HIS A 54 -14.19 5.37 2.71
CA HIS A 54 -12.77 5.54 2.98
C HIS A 54 -12.50 5.80 4.46
N VAL A 55 -11.34 5.36 4.93
CA VAL A 55 -10.85 5.60 6.29
C VAL A 55 -9.52 6.34 6.23
N TYR A 56 -9.21 7.14 7.27
CA TYR A 56 -7.95 7.87 7.33
C TYR A 56 -6.74 6.92 7.15
N PRO A 57 -5.73 7.26 6.32
CA PRO A 57 -5.48 8.59 5.72
C PRO A 57 -6.14 8.85 4.35
N ALA A 58 -6.95 7.93 3.83
CA ALA A 58 -7.66 8.17 2.58
C ALA A 58 -8.67 9.33 2.70
N ARG A 59 -8.90 9.98 1.56
CA ARG A 59 -9.69 11.21 1.43
C ARG A 59 -10.74 11.09 0.32
N HIS A 60 -10.84 9.93 -0.31
CA HIS A 60 -11.71 9.64 -1.42
C HIS A 60 -11.83 8.12 -1.55
N ASP A 61 -12.82 7.67 -2.31
CA ASP A 61 -13.07 6.26 -2.62
C ASP A 61 -13.59 6.10 -4.06
N ALA A 62 -13.51 4.88 -4.58
CA ALA A 62 -13.95 4.57 -5.94
C ALA A 62 -14.67 3.21 -6.03
N GLY A 63 -15.18 2.72 -4.91
CA GLY A 63 -15.85 1.44 -4.81
C GLY A 63 -17.36 1.56 -4.92
N ASP A 64 -18.03 0.50 -5.35
CA ASP A 64 -19.49 0.39 -5.45
C ASP A 64 -20.03 -0.88 -4.80
N TRP A 65 -19.18 -1.66 -4.13
CA TRP A 65 -19.55 -2.92 -3.48
C TRP A 65 -19.95 -2.73 -2.02
N SER A 66 -20.60 -3.74 -1.41
CA SER A 66 -21.03 -3.67 -0.02
C SER A 66 -19.86 -3.53 0.96
N CYS A 67 -19.91 -2.54 1.86
CA CYS A 67 -18.92 -2.38 2.95
C CYS A 67 -19.00 -3.50 4.01
N ALA A 68 -20.00 -4.39 3.94
CA ALA A 68 -20.04 -5.57 4.81
C ALA A 68 -19.01 -6.64 4.40
N THR A 69 -18.56 -6.64 3.14
CA THR A 69 -17.69 -7.69 2.58
C THR A 69 -16.45 -7.17 1.88
N TYR A 70 -16.44 -5.89 1.46
CA TYR A 70 -15.32 -5.29 0.75
C TYR A 70 -14.67 -4.16 1.54
N PRO A 71 -13.34 -4.02 1.47
CA PRO A 71 -12.61 -3.06 2.28
C PRO A 71 -12.85 -1.61 1.82
N PRO A 72 -12.82 -0.63 2.74
CA PRO A 72 -12.79 0.78 2.40
C PRO A 72 -11.40 1.19 1.89
N MET A 73 -11.34 2.24 1.07
CA MET A 73 -10.06 2.87 0.73
C MET A 73 -9.34 3.39 1.97
N GLY A 74 -8.00 3.37 1.95
CA GLY A 74 -7.17 3.75 3.09
C GLY A 74 -7.02 2.67 4.17
N LEU A 75 -7.71 1.54 4.05
CA LEU A 75 -7.52 0.40 4.96
C LEU A 75 -6.03 0.05 5.05
N ARG A 76 -5.52 0.04 6.27
CA ARG A 76 -4.13 -0.34 6.53
C ARG A 76 -4.06 -1.82 6.89
N VAL A 77 -3.20 -2.54 6.19
CA VAL A 77 -2.86 -3.93 6.48
C VAL A 77 -1.37 -4.07 6.72
N ARG A 78 -0.96 -5.08 7.46
CA ARG A 78 0.44 -5.34 7.80
C ARG A 78 0.73 -6.82 7.69
N LEU A 79 1.93 -7.17 7.19
CA LEU A 79 2.35 -8.57 7.15
C LEU A 79 2.54 -9.07 8.58
N LYS A 80 1.96 -10.21 8.93
CA LYS A 80 2.02 -10.75 10.29
C LYS A 80 3.48 -11.01 10.69
N ALA A 81 3.77 -10.80 11.97
CA ALA A 81 5.09 -11.05 12.52
C ALA A 81 5.54 -12.52 12.34
N SER A 82 4.59 -13.45 12.39
CA SER A 82 4.81 -14.90 12.27
C SER A 82 5.19 -15.42 10.88
N VAL A 83 4.98 -14.62 9.82
CA VAL A 83 5.31 -15.04 8.45
C VAL A 83 6.83 -15.16 8.32
N ASP A 84 7.35 -16.35 7.99
CA ASP A 84 8.78 -16.49 7.73
C ASP A 84 9.15 -15.87 6.38
N ILE A 85 10.17 -15.02 6.38
CA ILE A 85 10.67 -14.32 5.19
C ILE A 85 12.13 -14.69 4.89
N SER A 86 12.69 -15.67 5.60
CA SER A 86 14.08 -16.11 5.47
C SER A 86 14.38 -16.77 4.13
N GLY A 87 13.36 -17.35 3.48
CA GLY A 87 13.48 -17.96 2.14
C GLY A 87 13.48 -16.96 0.98
N PHE A 88 13.06 -15.71 1.19
CA PHE A 88 12.93 -14.73 0.13
C PHE A 88 14.27 -14.09 -0.25
N GLY A 89 14.42 -13.71 -1.52
CA GLY A 89 15.59 -12.98 -2.01
C GLY A 89 15.83 -11.64 -1.31
N PRO A 90 17.06 -11.08 -1.42
CA PRO A 90 17.45 -9.88 -0.67
C PRO A 90 16.56 -8.66 -0.91
N GLN A 91 16.16 -8.36 -2.15
CA GLN A 91 15.29 -7.21 -2.46
C GLN A 91 13.88 -7.42 -1.88
N ALA A 92 13.31 -8.61 -2.12
CA ALA A 92 12.03 -9.03 -1.58
C ALA A 92 11.99 -8.92 -0.05
N ARG A 93 13.03 -9.41 0.63
CA ARG A 93 13.12 -9.40 2.10
C ARG A 93 13.07 -7.99 2.69
N VAL A 94 13.71 -6.99 2.07
CA VAL A 94 13.65 -5.60 2.53
C VAL A 94 12.22 -5.05 2.45
N ILE A 95 11.51 -5.35 1.36
CA ILE A 95 10.10 -4.95 1.18
C ILE A 95 9.21 -5.67 2.20
N LEU A 96 9.40 -6.97 2.42
CA LEU A 96 8.62 -7.73 3.41
C LEU A 96 8.86 -7.28 4.84
N LEU A 97 10.09 -6.88 5.18
CA LEU A 97 10.40 -6.23 6.45
C LEU A 97 9.65 -4.90 6.60
N ALA A 98 9.56 -4.10 5.53
CA ALA A 98 8.77 -2.88 5.53
C ALA A 98 7.26 -3.18 5.68
N LEU A 99 6.74 -4.21 5.02
CA LEU A 99 5.35 -4.65 5.18
C LEU A 99 5.07 -5.19 6.59
N LYS A 100 6.02 -5.83 7.27
CA LYS A 100 5.90 -6.21 8.68
C LYS A 100 5.91 -5.02 9.62
N ARG A 101 6.72 -3.99 9.32
CA ARG A 101 6.95 -2.86 10.25
C ARG A 101 5.96 -1.72 10.05
N TYR A 102 5.77 -1.31 8.81
CA TYR A 102 4.98 -0.16 8.41
C TYR A 102 3.68 -0.56 7.71
N GLY A 103 3.59 -1.78 7.18
CA GLY A 103 2.40 -2.22 6.45
C GLY A 103 2.18 -1.45 5.15
N MET A 104 0.95 -1.51 4.66
CA MET A 104 0.55 -0.88 3.41
C MET A 104 -0.90 -0.42 3.46
N LEU A 105 -1.23 0.54 2.59
CA LEU A 105 -2.51 1.23 2.51
C LEU A 105 -3.22 0.87 1.20
N LEU A 106 -4.50 0.53 1.30
CA LEU A 106 -5.34 0.29 0.13
C LEU A 106 -5.58 1.61 -0.60
N ALA A 107 -5.02 1.75 -1.79
CA ALA A 107 -4.93 3.03 -2.49
C ALA A 107 -5.76 3.07 -3.78
N ASP A 108 -6.01 1.91 -4.39
CA ASP A 108 -6.73 1.84 -5.66
C ASP A 108 -7.45 0.52 -5.92
N ASN A 109 -8.36 0.55 -6.88
CA ASN A 109 -8.94 -0.63 -7.48
C ASN A 109 -7.99 -1.16 -8.57
N GLY A 110 -7.65 -2.44 -8.53
CA GLY A 110 -6.70 -3.04 -9.46
C GLY A 110 -6.42 -4.50 -9.15
N SER A 111 -5.26 -5.00 -9.57
CA SER A 111 -4.85 -6.37 -9.28
C SER A 111 -4.83 -6.64 -7.77
N ALA A 112 -5.21 -7.84 -7.36
CA ALA A 112 -5.28 -8.20 -5.95
C ALA A 112 -3.89 -8.16 -5.31
N TRP A 113 -3.78 -7.49 -4.15
CA TRP A 113 -2.57 -7.45 -3.33
C TRP A 113 -1.33 -6.88 -4.06
N TYR A 114 -1.54 -6.09 -5.11
CA TYR A 114 -0.46 -5.59 -5.94
C TYR A 114 0.21 -4.35 -5.31
N VAL A 115 1.48 -4.49 -4.92
CA VAL A 115 2.32 -3.40 -4.40
C VAL A 115 3.04 -2.70 -5.55
N THR A 116 2.95 -1.38 -5.60
CA THR A 116 3.54 -0.60 -6.69
C THR A 116 4.98 -0.16 -6.35
N GLY A 117 5.92 -0.48 -7.23
CA GLY A 117 7.29 0.03 -7.18
C GLY A 117 7.52 1.22 -8.11
N ALA A 118 8.47 2.10 -7.77
CA ALA A 118 8.97 3.10 -8.70
C ALA A 118 9.82 2.41 -9.79
N PRO A 119 9.71 2.82 -11.07
CA PRO A 119 10.48 2.22 -12.15
C PRO A 119 12.00 2.28 -11.89
N ASN A 120 12.68 1.14 -12.01
CA ASN A 120 14.13 1.06 -11.92
C ASN A 120 14.62 -0.21 -12.64
N ALA A 121 15.68 -0.09 -13.44
CA ALA A 121 16.24 -1.23 -14.19
C ALA A 121 16.96 -2.27 -13.31
N ASN A 122 17.24 -1.95 -12.04
CA ASN A 122 17.96 -2.83 -11.12
C ASN A 122 17.03 -3.68 -10.24
N TRP A 123 15.70 -3.58 -10.43
CA TRP A 123 14.78 -4.52 -9.83
C TRP A 123 15.09 -5.93 -10.32
N ASN A 124 15.14 -6.88 -9.38
CA ASN A 124 15.25 -8.28 -9.71
C ASN A 124 13.84 -8.88 -9.73
N ASP A 125 13.28 -9.02 -10.93
CA ASP A 125 11.89 -9.48 -11.09
C ASP A 125 11.69 -10.91 -10.58
N ASP A 126 12.70 -11.79 -10.66
CA ASP A 126 12.61 -13.15 -10.13
C ASP A 126 12.39 -13.14 -8.61
N GLN A 127 13.11 -12.29 -7.88
CA GLN A 127 12.92 -12.12 -6.43
C GLN A 127 11.56 -11.50 -6.10
N LEU A 128 11.08 -10.57 -6.93
CA LEU A 128 9.77 -9.93 -6.71
C LEU A 128 8.61 -10.88 -7.05
N HIS A 129 8.81 -11.83 -7.97
CA HIS A 129 7.84 -12.85 -8.31
C HIS A 129 7.50 -13.76 -7.11
N ASP A 130 8.44 -13.94 -6.17
CA ASP A 130 8.19 -14.71 -4.94
C ASP A 130 7.05 -14.16 -4.09
N PHE A 131 6.62 -12.90 -4.29
CA PHE A 131 5.46 -12.34 -3.58
C PHE A 131 4.16 -13.08 -3.85
N HIS A 132 4.07 -13.86 -4.94
CA HIS A 132 2.92 -14.72 -5.20
C HIS A 132 2.72 -15.82 -4.14
N GLN A 133 3.73 -16.11 -3.32
CA GLN A 133 3.64 -17.03 -2.20
C GLN A 133 2.85 -16.46 -1.02
N LEU A 134 2.58 -15.14 -1.02
CA LEU A 134 1.84 -14.48 0.06
C LEU A 134 0.35 -14.44 -0.25
N HIS A 135 -0.44 -14.72 0.77
CA HIS A 135 -1.88 -14.68 0.74
C HIS A 135 -2.43 -13.57 1.63
N GLY A 136 -3.67 -13.15 1.38
CA GLY A 136 -4.33 -12.17 2.25
C GLY A 136 -4.41 -12.62 3.71
N SER A 137 -4.42 -13.93 3.98
CA SER A 137 -4.37 -14.50 5.33
C SER A 137 -3.05 -14.27 6.06
N ASP A 138 -1.98 -13.92 5.36
CA ASP A 138 -0.68 -13.58 5.95
C ASP A 138 -0.65 -12.15 6.49
N PHE A 139 -1.67 -11.36 6.17
CA PHE A 139 -1.83 -9.99 6.64
C PHE A 139 -2.83 -9.90 7.79
N GLU A 140 -2.67 -8.86 8.58
CA GLU A 140 -3.60 -8.43 9.62
C GLU A 140 -4.02 -6.98 9.38
N VAL A 141 -5.27 -6.65 9.71
CA VAL A 141 -5.77 -5.28 9.65
C VAL A 141 -5.19 -4.49 10.81
N VAL A 142 -4.70 -3.29 10.52
CA VAL A 142 -4.25 -2.33 11.54
C VAL A 142 -5.39 -1.36 11.80
N ASP A 143 -5.84 -1.29 13.05
CA ASP A 143 -6.84 -0.31 13.45
C ASP A 143 -6.26 1.10 13.36
N THR A 144 -6.84 1.91 12.46
CA THR A 144 -6.47 3.32 12.27
C THR A 144 -7.54 4.30 12.75
N SER A 145 -8.61 3.82 13.42
CA SER A 145 -9.75 4.65 13.84
C SER A 145 -9.39 5.77 14.84
N GLY A 146 -8.27 5.63 15.54
CA GLY A 146 -7.71 6.66 16.43
C GLY A 146 -6.96 7.78 15.71
N PHE A 147 -6.67 7.66 14.41
CA PHE A 147 -6.00 8.70 13.61
C PHE A 147 -7.04 9.55 12.85
N ARG A 148 -6.84 10.86 12.76
CA ARG A 148 -7.74 11.82 12.09
C ARG A 148 -6.97 12.85 11.29
#